data_AF-A0A924KQY8-F1
#
_entry.id   AF-A0A924KQY8-F1
#
_cell.length_a   1.000
_cell.length_b   1.000
_cell.length_c   1.000
_cell.angle_alpha   90.00
_cell.angle_beta   90.00
_cell.angle_gamma   90.00
#
_symmetry.space_group_name_H-M   'P 1'
#
loop_
_entity.id
_entity.type
_entity.pdbx_description
1 polymer ?
#
loop_
_entity_poly.entity_id
_entity_poly.type
_entity_poly.pdbx_seq_one_letter_code
_entity_poly.pdbx_strand_id
1 'polypeptide(L)'
;MHQPSNNKPDTIAAIATPVGRGGVGVIRISGRDLAGLVKQLTSRVVAPRVASLATIRDEAGNALDQVLTLYFPAPASFTGEDVIELQGHGGPAVMQALLARCLALGCRLARAGEFTERAFLNDKLDLVEAEAVVDMIDAASVEAVKSAARSLAGEFSARIHGLVARLTELRMHVEACIDFPEEEIDPADRAAQRTKLQQIRDDWDILAREAKQGAVLRDGLTVALIGRPNVGKSSLLNRLAGDEVAIVTPIAGTTRDQVRATIHIEGVPIHLIDTAGLRETNDIVERIGIDRTWAAVERAGAALLICEAGEAVGVAEAQIAAKLPARLPTAWVYNKIDLFGRTQSRQNDKDGTASIHLSALSGDGVDTLRAWLLETAGWTPTGGGVFMARQRHLVALQQAKTHLDLAGVVAEQFELFAEELRLAQHALSSITGEFTPDDLLGEIFGKFCIGK
;
A
#
# COMPACT_ATOMS: atom_id res chain seq x y z
N MET A 1 -35.07 15.62 -28.05
CA MET A 1 -35.38 14.17 -28.14
C MET A 1 -34.06 13.42 -28.10
N HIS A 2 -33.61 13.05 -26.91
CA HIS A 2 -32.44 12.18 -26.78
C HIS A 2 -32.80 10.79 -27.28
N GLN A 3 -32.01 10.29 -28.24
CA GLN A 3 -32.04 8.88 -28.60
C GLN A 3 -31.69 8.05 -27.35
N PRO A 4 -32.43 6.96 -27.05
CA PRO A 4 -32.07 6.09 -25.96
C PRO A 4 -30.73 5.43 -26.30
N SER A 5 -29.71 5.70 -25.48
CA SER A 5 -28.45 4.98 -25.53
C SER A 5 -28.75 3.49 -25.42
N ASN A 6 -28.23 2.73 -26.38
CA ASN A 6 -28.38 1.28 -26.51
C ASN A 6 -27.94 0.60 -25.19
N ASN A 7 -28.93 0.24 -24.37
CA ASN A 7 -28.79 -0.22 -23.00
C ASN A 7 -28.28 -1.68 -22.97
N LYS A 8 -27.00 -1.90 -23.27
CA LYS A 8 -26.36 -3.16 -22.88
C LYS A 8 -26.34 -3.22 -21.36
N PRO A 9 -26.82 -4.31 -20.72
CA PRO A 9 -26.66 -4.46 -19.28
C PRO A 9 -25.16 -4.46 -18.95
N ASP A 10 -24.70 -3.46 -18.19
CA ASP A 10 -23.31 -3.37 -17.71
C ASP A 10 -23.11 -4.28 -16.49
N THR A 11 -23.42 -5.57 -16.67
CA THR A 11 -23.19 -6.63 -15.69
C THR A 11 -21.80 -7.20 -15.88
N ILE A 12 -20.99 -7.17 -14.85
CA ILE A 12 -19.62 -7.68 -14.88
C ILE A 12 -19.50 -9.04 -14.21
N ALA A 13 -18.60 -9.88 -14.70
CA ALA A 13 -18.27 -11.16 -14.11
C ALA A 13 -16.75 -11.40 -14.11
N ALA A 14 -16.25 -12.05 -13.07
CA ALA A 14 -14.85 -12.48 -12.99
C ALA A 14 -14.66 -13.62 -11.98
N ILE A 15 -13.53 -14.31 -12.09
CA ILE A 15 -13.06 -15.27 -11.07
C ILE A 15 -12.48 -14.44 -9.91
N ALA A 16 -13.04 -14.59 -8.71
CA ALA A 16 -12.67 -13.82 -7.51
C ALA A 16 -11.62 -14.52 -6.63
N THR A 17 -11.29 -15.78 -6.93
CA THR A 17 -10.25 -16.57 -6.24
C THR A 17 -8.91 -16.55 -6.99
N PRO A 18 -7.77 -16.71 -6.30
CA PRO A 18 -6.45 -16.77 -6.94
C PRO A 18 -6.36 -17.83 -8.04
N VAL A 19 -5.52 -17.57 -9.04
CA VAL A 19 -5.22 -18.56 -10.09
C VAL A 19 -4.47 -19.74 -9.48
N GLY A 20 -4.96 -20.95 -9.72
CA GLY A 20 -4.32 -22.15 -9.21
C GLY A 20 -5.30 -23.31 -9.09
N ARG A 21 -4.90 -24.33 -8.34
CA ARG A 21 -5.77 -25.43 -7.96
C ARG A 21 -6.20 -25.23 -6.51
N GLY A 22 -7.50 -25.22 -6.27
CA GLY A 22 -8.09 -25.15 -4.94
C GLY A 22 -9.30 -26.07 -4.80
N GLY A 23 -9.70 -26.35 -3.56
CA GLY A 23 -10.94 -27.10 -3.31
C GLY A 23 -12.19 -26.35 -3.79
N VAL A 24 -12.17 -25.01 -3.69
CA VAL A 24 -13.26 -24.13 -4.10
C VAL A 24 -12.72 -22.99 -4.94
N GLY A 25 -13.47 -22.61 -5.99
CA GLY A 25 -13.26 -21.40 -6.77
C GLY A 25 -14.54 -20.56 -6.81
N VAL A 26 -14.40 -19.24 -6.84
CA VAL A 26 -15.55 -18.32 -6.81
C VAL A 26 -15.62 -17.51 -8.10
N ILE A 27 -16.78 -17.47 -8.74
CA ILE A 27 -17.13 -16.47 -9.75
C ILE A 27 -18.06 -15.46 -9.12
N ARG A 28 -17.69 -14.18 -9.23
CA ARG A 28 -18.49 -13.07 -8.76
C ARG A 28 -19.09 -12.34 -9.97
N ILE A 29 -20.36 -12.01 -9.87
CA ILE A 29 -21.13 -11.24 -10.86
C ILE A 29 -21.73 -10.03 -10.16
N SER A 30 -21.66 -8.85 -10.77
CA SER A 30 -22.25 -7.62 -10.22
C SER A 30 -22.94 -6.80 -11.31
N GLY A 31 -24.10 -6.23 -11.00
CA GLY A 31 -24.86 -5.39 -11.93
C GLY A 31 -26.28 -5.13 -11.42
N ARG A 32 -27.13 -4.59 -12.30
CA ARG A 32 -28.53 -4.26 -11.96
C ARG A 32 -29.48 -5.38 -12.35
N ASP A 33 -30.47 -5.66 -11.49
CA ASP A 33 -31.55 -6.62 -11.72
C ASP A 33 -31.05 -8.03 -12.10
N LEU A 34 -30.25 -8.62 -11.20
CA LEU A 34 -29.65 -9.94 -11.46
C LEU A 34 -30.59 -11.12 -11.12
N ALA A 35 -31.83 -10.86 -10.69
CA ALA A 35 -32.80 -11.91 -10.37
C ALA A 35 -33.14 -12.78 -11.59
N GLY A 36 -33.23 -12.19 -12.78
CA GLY A 36 -33.40 -12.92 -14.03
C GLY A 36 -32.20 -13.81 -14.35
N LEU A 37 -30.99 -13.27 -14.21
CA LEU A 37 -29.73 -13.97 -14.49
C LEU A 37 -29.50 -15.14 -13.52
N VAL A 38 -29.73 -14.96 -12.22
CA VAL A 38 -29.55 -16.03 -11.24
C VAL A 38 -30.50 -17.20 -11.52
N LYS A 39 -31.73 -16.91 -11.96
CA LYS A 39 -32.70 -17.92 -12.35
C LYS A 39 -32.29 -18.66 -13.62
N GLN A 40 -31.73 -17.96 -14.61
CA GLN A 40 -31.21 -18.59 -15.83
C GLN A 40 -30.00 -19.48 -15.54
N LEU A 41 -29.06 -19.02 -14.70
CA LEU A 41 -27.86 -19.78 -14.32
C LEU A 41 -28.21 -21.06 -13.53
N THR A 42 -29.08 -20.93 -12.53
CA THR A 42 -29.36 -22.01 -11.57
C THR A 42 -30.55 -22.87 -11.94
N SER A 43 -31.42 -22.40 -12.85
CA SER A 43 -32.77 -22.94 -13.10
C SER A 43 -33.69 -22.90 -11.87
N ARG A 44 -33.39 -22.07 -10.87
CA ARG A 44 -34.14 -21.97 -9.61
C ARG A 44 -34.25 -20.51 -9.16
N VAL A 45 -35.18 -20.22 -8.25
CA VAL A 45 -35.20 -18.95 -7.53
C VAL A 45 -34.27 -19.10 -6.32
N VAL A 46 -33.25 -18.24 -6.23
CA VAL A 46 -32.30 -18.23 -5.11
C VAL A 46 -32.74 -17.16 -4.10
N ALA A 47 -32.94 -17.56 -2.85
CA ALA A 47 -33.28 -16.62 -1.79
C ALA A 47 -32.07 -15.72 -1.44
N PRO A 48 -32.27 -14.41 -1.21
CA PRO A 48 -31.21 -13.51 -0.78
C PRO A 48 -30.43 -14.03 0.42
N ARG A 49 -29.09 -14.04 0.32
CA ARG A 49 -28.13 -14.42 1.37
C ARG A 49 -28.33 -15.84 1.92
N VAL A 50 -28.95 -16.74 1.15
CA VAL A 50 -29.09 -18.16 1.49
C VAL A 50 -28.30 -19.00 0.49
N ALA A 51 -27.33 -19.77 0.99
CA ALA A 51 -26.55 -20.68 0.17
C ALA A 51 -27.47 -21.74 -0.46
N SER A 52 -27.51 -21.76 -1.78
CA SER A 52 -28.39 -22.65 -2.55
C SER A 52 -27.58 -23.53 -3.49
N LEU A 53 -27.75 -24.86 -3.41
CA LEU A 53 -27.09 -25.80 -4.30
C LEU A 53 -27.77 -25.81 -5.68
N ALA A 54 -26.97 -25.60 -6.73
CA ALA A 54 -27.43 -25.59 -8.12
C ALA A 54 -26.44 -26.30 -9.04
N THR A 55 -26.95 -26.87 -10.15
CA THR A 55 -26.09 -27.38 -11.23
C THR A 55 -26.07 -26.36 -12.34
N ILE A 56 -24.90 -25.79 -12.62
CA ILE A 56 -24.72 -24.88 -13.75
C ILE A 56 -24.56 -25.72 -15.00
N ARG A 57 -25.26 -25.33 -16.06
CA ARG A 57 -25.27 -26.04 -17.35
C ARG A 57 -24.77 -25.15 -18.48
N ASP A 58 -24.16 -25.78 -19.48
CA ASP A 58 -23.79 -25.13 -20.74
C ASP A 58 -25.03 -24.83 -21.61
N GLU A 59 -24.82 -24.29 -22.81
CA GLU A 59 -25.90 -24.02 -23.79
C GLU A 59 -26.59 -25.29 -24.30
N ALA A 60 -25.87 -26.41 -24.35
CA ALA A 60 -26.41 -27.71 -24.77
C ALA A 60 -27.15 -28.45 -23.64
N GLY A 61 -27.14 -27.91 -22.42
CA GLY A 61 -27.77 -28.50 -21.24
C GLY A 61 -26.89 -29.48 -20.46
N ASN A 62 -25.63 -29.69 -20.86
CA ASN A 62 -24.68 -30.53 -20.13
C ASN A 62 -24.29 -29.85 -18.82
N ALA A 63 -24.09 -30.65 -17.77
CA ALA A 63 -23.64 -30.13 -16.49
C ALA A 63 -22.17 -29.67 -16.60
N LEU A 64 -21.92 -28.41 -16.25
CA LEU A 64 -20.57 -27.87 -16.12
C LEU A 64 -20.01 -28.16 -14.71
N ASP A 65 -20.77 -27.80 -13.69
CA ASP A 65 -20.41 -28.04 -12.29
C ASP A 65 -21.66 -27.98 -11.38
N GLN A 66 -21.52 -28.55 -10.18
CA GLN A 66 -22.45 -28.35 -9.08
C GLN A 66 -21.86 -27.32 -8.10
N VAL A 67 -22.55 -26.19 -7.93
CA VAL A 67 -22.05 -25.03 -7.21
C VAL A 67 -22.99 -24.61 -6.08
N LEU A 68 -22.43 -24.03 -5.02
CA LEU A 68 -23.20 -23.22 -4.09
C LEU A 68 -23.38 -21.83 -4.71
N THR A 69 -24.62 -21.36 -4.77
CA THR A 69 -24.97 -20.03 -5.27
C THR A 69 -25.43 -19.14 -4.12
N LEU A 70 -24.91 -17.92 -4.06
CA LEU A 70 -25.34 -16.86 -3.17
C LEU A 70 -25.83 -15.67 -4.00
N TYR A 71 -26.91 -15.05 -3.56
CA TYR A 71 -27.48 -13.85 -4.16
C TYR A 71 -27.56 -12.72 -3.12
N PHE A 72 -26.99 -11.57 -3.43
CA PHE A 72 -26.96 -10.38 -2.58
C PHE A 72 -27.68 -9.25 -3.30
N PRO A 73 -28.94 -8.94 -2.97
CA PRO A 73 -29.64 -7.83 -3.61
C PRO A 73 -29.10 -6.47 -3.15
N ALA A 74 -29.14 -5.50 -4.05
CA ALA A 74 -28.87 -4.10 -3.75
C ALA A 74 -29.79 -3.56 -2.64
N PRO A 75 -29.33 -2.59 -1.82
CA PRO A 75 -27.98 -2.02 -1.75
C PRO A 75 -27.04 -2.82 -0.82
N ALA A 76 -27.50 -3.97 -0.34
CA ALA A 76 -26.87 -4.73 0.74
C ALA A 76 -25.88 -5.76 0.19
N SER A 77 -24.97 -5.32 -0.67
CA SER A 77 -23.91 -6.10 -1.29
C SER A 77 -22.55 -5.38 -1.20
N PHE A 78 -21.48 -6.03 -1.65
CA PHE A 78 -20.14 -5.43 -1.70
C PHE A 78 -20.09 -4.19 -2.62
N THR A 79 -20.64 -4.29 -3.83
CA THR A 79 -20.59 -3.19 -4.80
C THR A 79 -21.71 -2.17 -4.63
N GLY A 80 -22.71 -2.43 -3.78
CA GLY A 80 -23.94 -1.64 -3.69
C GLY A 80 -24.99 -2.00 -4.75
N GLU A 81 -24.64 -2.81 -5.76
CA GLU A 81 -25.56 -3.34 -6.77
C GLU A 81 -26.04 -4.76 -6.41
N ASP A 82 -26.80 -5.43 -7.28
CA ASP A 82 -27.04 -6.85 -7.08
C ASP A 82 -25.74 -7.62 -7.34
N VAL A 83 -25.45 -8.64 -6.51
CA VAL A 83 -24.27 -9.50 -6.64
C VAL A 83 -24.67 -10.98 -6.59
N ILE A 84 -24.10 -11.79 -7.47
CA ILE A 84 -24.18 -13.25 -7.43
C ILE A 84 -22.78 -13.80 -7.18
N GLU A 85 -22.65 -14.78 -6.29
CA GLU A 85 -21.44 -15.58 -6.15
C GLU A 85 -21.74 -17.05 -6.45
N LEU A 86 -20.97 -17.62 -7.40
CA LEU A 86 -20.98 -19.05 -7.73
C LEU A 86 -19.73 -19.68 -7.13
N GLN A 87 -19.89 -20.58 -6.17
CA GLN A 87 -18.81 -21.28 -5.49
C GLN A 87 -18.79 -22.74 -5.97
N GLY A 88 -17.90 -23.03 -6.91
CA GLY A 88 -17.73 -24.34 -7.54
C GLY A 88 -16.37 -24.96 -7.23
N HIS A 89 -16.02 -26.03 -7.94
CA HIS A 89 -14.72 -26.67 -7.82
C HIS A 89 -13.61 -25.75 -8.37
N GLY A 90 -12.55 -25.53 -7.58
CA GLY A 90 -11.46 -24.60 -7.88
C GLY A 90 -10.45 -25.08 -8.94
N GLY A 91 -10.91 -25.83 -9.94
CA GLY A 91 -10.08 -26.26 -11.07
C GLY A 91 -10.05 -25.20 -12.18
N PRO A 92 -8.88 -24.83 -12.75
CA PRO A 92 -8.79 -23.77 -13.76
C PRO A 92 -9.75 -23.94 -14.95
N ALA A 93 -9.89 -25.17 -15.47
CA ALA A 93 -10.79 -25.47 -16.58
C ALA A 93 -12.27 -25.30 -16.22
N VAL A 94 -12.66 -25.72 -15.01
CA VAL A 94 -14.04 -25.59 -14.51
C VAL A 94 -14.39 -24.12 -14.32
N MET A 95 -13.50 -23.35 -13.69
CA MET A 95 -13.68 -21.92 -13.48
C MET A 95 -13.77 -21.14 -14.79
N GLN A 96 -12.96 -21.49 -15.79
CA GLN A 96 -13.05 -20.88 -17.12
C GLN A 96 -14.37 -21.23 -17.83
N ALA A 97 -14.83 -22.48 -17.73
CA ALA A 97 -16.10 -22.90 -18.33
C ALA A 97 -17.31 -22.20 -17.68
N LEU A 98 -17.32 -22.10 -16.34
CA LEU A 98 -18.35 -21.37 -15.62
C LEU A 98 -18.33 -19.87 -15.94
N LEU A 99 -17.14 -19.24 -16.02
CA LEU A 99 -17.02 -17.83 -16.41
C LEU A 99 -17.52 -17.62 -17.84
N ALA A 100 -17.12 -18.47 -18.79
CA ALA A 100 -17.59 -18.42 -20.17
C ALA A 100 -19.11 -18.52 -20.24
N ARG A 101 -19.73 -19.35 -19.39
CA ARG A 101 -21.19 -19.44 -19.28
C ARG A 101 -21.82 -18.12 -18.82
N CYS A 102 -21.24 -17.44 -17.84
CA CYS A 102 -21.71 -16.11 -17.42
C CYS A 102 -21.62 -15.08 -18.55
N LEU A 103 -20.52 -15.09 -19.31
CA LEU A 103 -20.32 -14.19 -20.46
C LEU A 103 -21.34 -14.45 -21.57
N ALA A 104 -21.62 -15.73 -21.88
CA ALA A 104 -22.64 -16.11 -22.86
C ALA A 104 -24.06 -15.64 -22.47
N LEU A 105 -24.33 -15.50 -21.16
CA LEU A 105 -25.60 -14.97 -20.63
C LEU A 105 -25.64 -13.44 -20.54
N GLY A 106 -24.68 -12.74 -21.14
CA GLY A 106 -24.70 -11.28 -21.27
C GLY A 106 -23.81 -10.53 -20.27
N CYS A 107 -23.03 -11.22 -19.44
CA CYS A 107 -22.02 -10.56 -18.61
C CYS A 107 -20.83 -10.10 -19.48
N ARG A 108 -20.19 -9.00 -19.11
CA ARG A 108 -18.87 -8.60 -19.58
C ARG A 108 -17.80 -9.04 -18.58
N LEU A 109 -16.58 -9.30 -19.05
CA LEU A 109 -15.44 -9.50 -18.16
C LEU A 109 -15.16 -8.21 -17.35
N ALA A 110 -15.02 -8.33 -16.03
CA ALA A 110 -14.64 -7.21 -15.19
C ALA A 110 -13.21 -6.72 -15.49
N ARG A 111 -12.98 -5.42 -15.41
CA ARG A 111 -11.66 -4.80 -15.39
C ARG A 111 -10.99 -5.07 -14.02
N ALA A 112 -9.68 -4.85 -13.95
CA ALA A 112 -8.97 -4.81 -12.68
C ALA A 112 -9.62 -3.76 -11.75
N GLY A 113 -9.92 -4.14 -10.51
CA GLY A 113 -10.47 -3.23 -9.51
C GLY A 113 -11.94 -2.85 -9.68
N GLU A 114 -12.63 -3.34 -10.73
CA GLU A 114 -13.95 -2.81 -11.11
C GLU A 114 -15.04 -3.09 -10.06
N PHE A 115 -14.94 -4.15 -9.24
CA PHE A 115 -15.93 -4.37 -8.18
C PHE A 115 -15.75 -3.36 -7.03
N THR A 116 -14.50 -3.08 -6.63
CA THR A 116 -14.19 -2.09 -5.59
C THR A 116 -14.43 -0.67 -6.10
N GLU A 117 -14.15 -0.39 -7.38
CA GLU A 117 -14.51 0.87 -8.05
C GLU A 117 -16.01 1.12 -7.95
N ARG A 118 -16.84 0.11 -8.25
CA ARG A 118 -18.30 0.21 -8.11
C ARG A 118 -18.74 0.38 -6.65
N ALA A 119 -18.07 -0.26 -5.70
CA ALA A 119 -18.35 -0.05 -4.28
C ALA A 119 -18.11 1.42 -3.88
N PHE A 120 -16.99 2.00 -4.32
CA PHE A 120 -16.70 3.42 -4.12
C PHE A 120 -17.75 4.34 -4.77
N LEU A 121 -18.07 4.12 -6.05
CA LEU A 121 -19.05 4.93 -6.79
C LEU A 121 -20.48 4.83 -6.24
N ASN A 122 -20.79 3.79 -5.48
CA ASN A 122 -22.09 3.58 -4.82
C ASN A 122 -22.05 3.91 -3.32
N ASP A 123 -21.09 4.72 -2.87
CA ASP A 123 -20.94 5.18 -1.48
C ASP A 123 -20.88 4.03 -0.46
N LYS A 124 -20.39 2.86 -0.87
CA LYS A 124 -20.19 1.70 0.04
C LYS A 124 -18.89 1.80 0.80
N LEU A 125 -17.89 2.44 0.19
CA LEU A 125 -16.54 2.63 0.68
C LEU A 125 -16.08 4.02 0.24
N ASP A 126 -15.29 4.71 1.05
CA ASP A 126 -14.51 5.85 0.56
C ASP A 126 -13.22 5.39 -0.15
N LEU A 127 -12.43 6.34 -0.67
CA LEU A 127 -11.23 6.00 -1.43
C LEU A 127 -10.12 5.35 -0.57
N VAL A 128 -10.04 5.70 0.72
CA VAL A 128 -9.07 5.11 1.65
C VAL A 128 -9.45 3.67 1.98
N GLU A 129 -10.73 3.42 2.22
CA GLU A 129 -11.27 2.09 2.50
C GLU A 129 -11.12 1.18 1.28
N ALA A 130 -11.38 1.69 0.07
CA ALA A 130 -11.15 0.97 -1.18
C ALA A 130 -9.67 0.59 -1.35
N GLU A 131 -8.73 1.49 -1.05
CA GLU A 131 -7.30 1.20 -1.06
C GLU A 131 -6.90 0.14 -0.01
N ALA A 132 -7.50 0.20 1.18
CA ALA A 132 -7.26 -0.74 2.26
C ALA A 132 -7.66 -2.18 1.93
N VAL A 133 -8.62 -2.39 1.03
CA VAL A 133 -8.97 -3.73 0.50
C VAL A 133 -7.74 -4.39 -0.13
N VAL A 134 -6.96 -3.65 -0.94
CA VAL A 134 -5.74 -4.17 -1.57
C VAL A 134 -4.67 -4.40 -0.52
N ASP A 135 -4.48 -3.45 0.37
CA ASP A 135 -3.45 -3.55 1.41
C ASP A 135 -3.69 -4.76 2.31
N MET A 136 -4.95 -5.14 2.57
CA MET A 136 -5.29 -6.35 3.33
C MET A 136 -4.96 -7.65 2.58
N ILE A 137 -5.05 -7.65 1.25
CA ILE A 137 -4.77 -8.83 0.41
C ILE A 137 -3.26 -9.02 0.25
N ASP A 138 -2.54 -7.93 0.07
CA ASP A 138 -1.10 -7.93 -0.19
C ASP A 138 -0.26 -7.95 1.10
N ALA A 139 -0.86 -7.68 2.25
CA ALA A 139 -0.18 -7.68 3.53
C ALA A 139 0.53 -9.01 3.81
N ALA A 140 1.86 -8.92 3.98
CA ALA A 140 2.73 -10.05 4.25
C ALA A 140 3.16 -10.15 5.73
N SER A 141 2.70 -9.24 6.59
CA SER A 141 2.90 -9.26 8.04
C SER A 141 1.59 -9.10 8.80
N VAL A 142 1.55 -9.62 10.04
CA VAL A 142 0.37 -9.52 10.91
C VAL A 142 0.09 -8.05 11.26
N GLU A 143 1.14 -7.25 11.41
CA GLU A 143 1.09 -5.81 11.67
C GLU A 143 0.45 -5.08 10.50
N ALA A 144 0.85 -5.39 9.25
CA ALA A 144 0.24 -4.83 8.05
C ALA A 144 -1.23 -5.22 7.91
N VAL A 145 -1.60 -6.48 8.20
CA VAL A 145 -3.01 -6.93 8.19
C VAL A 145 -3.84 -6.16 9.21
N LYS A 146 -3.36 -6.00 10.44
CA LYS A 146 -4.05 -5.24 11.49
C LYS A 146 -4.22 -3.77 11.10
N SER A 147 -3.19 -3.18 10.49
CA SER A 147 -3.21 -1.79 10.04
C SER A 147 -4.19 -1.59 8.87
N ALA A 148 -4.18 -2.49 7.88
CA ALA A 148 -5.12 -2.47 6.77
C ALA A 148 -6.57 -2.68 7.23
N ALA A 149 -6.80 -3.55 8.22
CA ALA A 149 -8.12 -3.75 8.80
C ALA A 149 -8.69 -2.50 9.48
N ARG A 150 -7.85 -1.69 10.15
CA ARG A 150 -8.26 -0.42 10.74
C ARG A 150 -8.63 0.62 9.68
N SER A 151 -7.80 0.75 8.64
CA SER A 151 -8.12 1.61 7.49
C SER A 151 -9.43 1.18 6.83
N LEU A 152 -9.64 -0.13 6.63
CA LEU A 152 -10.87 -0.67 6.04
C LEU A 152 -12.10 -0.50 6.95
N ALA A 153 -11.91 -0.43 8.26
CA ALA A 153 -12.97 -0.10 9.21
C ALA A 153 -13.30 1.41 9.27
N GLY A 154 -12.64 2.23 8.44
CA GLY A 154 -12.88 3.66 8.34
C GLY A 154 -12.16 4.50 9.41
N GLU A 155 -11.22 3.93 10.18
CA GLU A 155 -10.56 4.66 11.29
C GLU A 155 -9.74 5.84 10.76
N PHE A 156 -8.96 5.64 9.69
CA PHE A 156 -8.17 6.73 9.10
C PHE A 156 -9.08 7.83 8.52
N SER A 157 -10.11 7.43 7.79
CA SER A 157 -11.09 8.34 7.20
C SER A 157 -11.83 9.15 8.25
N ALA A 158 -12.26 8.52 9.36
CA ALA A 158 -12.90 9.21 10.47
C ALA A 158 -12.00 10.29 11.09
N ARG A 159 -10.68 10.04 11.19
CA ARG A 159 -9.73 11.06 11.67
C ARG A 159 -9.55 12.21 10.68
N ILE A 160 -9.50 11.93 9.38
CA ILE A 160 -9.44 12.96 8.34
C ILE A 160 -10.72 13.81 8.37
N HIS A 161 -11.90 13.19 8.39
CA HIS A 161 -13.18 13.89 8.49
C HIS A 161 -13.26 14.72 9.77
N GLY A 162 -12.72 14.23 10.89
CA GLY A 162 -12.62 15.00 12.13
C GLY A 162 -11.80 16.28 11.99
N LEU A 163 -10.65 16.23 11.32
CA LEU A 163 -9.84 17.41 11.02
C LEU A 163 -10.56 18.38 10.06
N VAL A 164 -11.17 17.84 8.99
CA VAL A 164 -11.94 18.63 8.02
C VAL A 164 -13.13 19.34 8.67
N ALA A 165 -13.83 18.68 9.60
CA ALA A 165 -14.94 19.27 10.34
C ALA A 165 -14.47 20.43 11.23
N ARG A 166 -13.34 20.28 11.93
CA ARG A 166 -12.76 21.36 12.75
C ARG A 166 -12.26 22.54 11.91
N LEU A 167 -11.66 22.26 10.75
CA LEU A 167 -11.29 23.30 9.79
C LEU A 167 -12.52 24.03 9.28
N THR A 168 -13.60 23.32 8.97
CA THR A 168 -14.86 23.91 8.54
C THR A 168 -15.43 24.82 9.64
N GLU A 169 -15.41 24.38 10.90
CA GLU A 169 -15.84 25.19 12.04
C GLU A 169 -15.01 26.47 12.18
N LEU A 170 -13.68 26.35 12.13
CA LEU A 170 -12.79 27.52 12.20
C LEU A 170 -13.04 28.48 11.03
N ARG A 171 -13.21 27.96 9.81
CA ARG A 171 -13.52 28.77 8.62
C ARG A 171 -14.84 29.51 8.77
N MET A 172 -15.90 28.86 9.28
CA MET A 172 -17.18 29.54 9.52
C MET A 172 -17.03 30.76 10.44
N HIS A 173 -16.19 30.67 11.48
CA HIS A 173 -15.90 31.81 12.35
C HIS A 173 -15.11 32.92 11.64
N VAL A 174 -14.16 32.55 10.78
CA VAL A 174 -13.35 33.50 10.03
C VAL A 174 -14.18 34.23 8.97
N GLU A 175 -15.03 33.52 8.22
CA GLU A 175 -15.91 34.11 7.19
C GLU A 175 -16.90 35.10 7.82
N ALA A 176 -17.45 34.77 8.99
CA ALA A 176 -18.30 35.71 9.72
C ALA A 176 -17.57 37.03 10.09
N CYS A 177 -16.26 37.01 10.32
CA CYS A 177 -15.47 38.22 10.54
C CYS A 177 -15.19 39.00 9.25
N ILE A 178 -15.15 38.33 8.09
CA ILE A 178 -14.94 38.96 6.78
C ILE A 178 -16.20 39.67 6.29
N ASP A 179 -17.38 39.07 6.53
CA ASP A 179 -18.67 39.63 6.10
C ASP A 179 -19.03 40.95 6.81
N PHE A 180 -18.44 41.22 7.99
CA PHE A 180 -18.71 42.41 8.81
C PHE A 180 -17.42 43.15 9.23
N PRO A 181 -16.67 43.75 8.28
CA PRO A 181 -15.37 44.35 8.55
C PRO A 181 -15.41 45.67 9.34
N GLU A 182 -16.60 46.28 9.50
CA GLU A 182 -16.82 47.52 10.25
C GLU A 182 -16.95 47.30 11.77
N GLU A 183 -17.15 46.06 12.22
CA GLU A 183 -17.19 45.72 13.64
C GLU A 183 -15.78 45.40 14.17
N GLU A 184 -15.35 46.07 15.25
CA GLU A 184 -14.08 45.74 15.90
C GLU A 184 -14.14 44.31 16.45
N ILE A 185 -13.41 43.39 15.81
CA ILE A 185 -13.33 41.98 16.24
C ILE A 185 -12.74 41.92 17.66
N ASP A 186 -13.45 41.27 18.58
CA ASP A 186 -13.02 41.09 19.97
C ASP A 186 -11.65 40.36 20.01
N PRO A 187 -10.64 40.90 20.72
CA PRO A 187 -9.37 40.21 20.96
C PRO A 187 -9.53 38.77 21.50
N ALA A 188 -10.62 38.48 22.22
CA ALA A 188 -10.96 37.15 22.68
C ALA A 188 -11.25 36.17 21.52
N ASP A 189 -11.94 36.62 20.48
CA ASP A 189 -12.24 35.81 19.30
C ASP A 189 -10.97 35.48 18.52
N ARG A 190 -10.03 36.44 18.40
CA ARG A 190 -8.71 36.20 17.79
C ARG A 190 -7.91 35.15 18.56
N ALA A 191 -7.90 35.25 19.89
CA ALA A 191 -7.23 34.27 20.74
C ALA A 191 -7.86 32.87 20.60
N ALA A 192 -9.19 32.80 20.50
CA ALA A 192 -9.91 31.55 20.27
C ALA A 192 -9.58 30.92 18.92
N GLN A 193 -9.56 31.70 17.83
CA GLN A 193 -9.20 31.21 16.49
C GLN A 193 -7.77 30.66 16.43
N ARG A 194 -6.80 31.36 17.02
CA ARG A 194 -5.40 30.88 17.12
C ARG A 194 -5.30 29.58 17.92
N THR A 195 -6.07 29.47 19.00
CA THR A 195 -6.12 28.26 19.82
C THR A 195 -6.70 27.08 19.03
N LYS A 196 -7.81 27.29 18.30
CA LYS A 196 -8.40 26.27 17.43
C LYS A 196 -7.43 25.83 16.33
N LEU A 197 -6.74 26.77 15.68
CA LEU A 197 -5.71 26.45 14.67
C LEU A 197 -4.58 25.60 15.27
N GLN A 198 -4.10 25.94 16.46
CA GLN A 198 -3.03 25.17 17.10
C GLN A 198 -3.49 23.75 17.45
N GLN A 199 -4.72 23.57 17.95
CA GLN A 199 -5.29 22.24 18.20
C GLN A 199 -5.39 21.41 16.90
N ILE A 200 -5.80 22.02 15.79
CA ILE A 200 -5.82 21.36 14.48
C ILE A 200 -4.41 20.92 14.06
N ARG A 201 -3.39 21.78 14.26
CA ARG A 201 -1.98 21.45 13.95
C ARG A 201 -1.45 20.31 14.82
N ASP A 202 -1.79 20.29 16.10
CA ASP A 202 -1.39 19.23 17.02
C ASP A 202 -2.03 17.88 16.63
N ASP A 203 -3.33 17.88 16.33
CA ASP A 203 -4.05 16.69 15.85
C ASP A 203 -3.50 16.21 14.49
N TRP A 204 -3.15 17.14 13.60
CA TRP A 204 -2.48 16.86 12.34
C TRP A 204 -1.11 16.22 12.56
N ASP A 205 -0.28 16.74 13.48
CA ASP A 205 1.07 16.22 13.77
C ASP A 205 1.02 14.79 14.32
N ILE A 206 -0.02 14.45 15.09
CA ILE A 206 -0.26 13.07 15.52
C ILE A 206 -0.62 12.20 14.31
N LEU A 207 -1.60 12.63 13.52
CA LEU A 207 -2.07 11.87 12.36
C LEU A 207 -0.96 11.63 11.32
N ALA A 208 -0.16 12.65 11.03
CA ALA A 208 0.93 12.58 10.06
C ALA A 208 2.05 11.63 10.51
N ARG A 209 2.35 11.58 11.81
CA ARG A 209 3.31 10.61 12.35
C ARG A 209 2.81 9.18 12.19
N GLU A 210 1.55 8.93 12.51
CA GLU A 210 0.94 7.59 12.34
C GLU A 210 0.86 7.18 10.87
N ALA A 211 0.45 8.09 9.99
CA ALA A 211 0.43 7.85 8.54
C ALA A 211 1.83 7.51 8.01
N LYS A 212 2.87 8.20 8.50
CA LYS A 212 4.25 7.89 8.12
C LYS A 212 4.66 6.48 8.55
N GLN A 213 4.30 6.05 9.77
CA GLN A 213 4.54 4.67 10.21
C GLN A 213 3.76 3.65 9.36
N GLY A 214 2.52 3.97 8.98
CA GLY A 214 1.70 3.16 8.09
C GLY A 214 2.30 2.97 6.70
N ALA A 215 2.88 4.04 6.15
CA ALA A 215 3.60 3.97 4.88
C ALA A 215 4.85 3.09 4.98
N VAL A 216 5.57 3.12 6.10
CA VAL A 216 6.73 2.24 6.34
C VAL A 216 6.32 0.77 6.41
N LEU A 217 5.20 0.42 7.06
CA LEU A 217 4.67 -0.95 7.05
C LEU A 217 4.26 -1.43 5.66
N ARG A 218 3.84 -0.51 4.80
CA ARG A 218 3.38 -0.81 3.43
C ARG A 218 4.52 -0.96 2.45
N ASP A 219 5.33 0.10 2.33
CA ASP A 219 6.35 0.23 1.30
C ASP A 219 7.73 -0.26 1.76
N GLY A 220 7.95 -0.30 3.08
CA GLY A 220 9.18 -0.84 3.64
C GLY A 220 10.43 -0.02 3.34
N LEU A 221 11.58 -0.71 3.38
CA LEU A 221 12.87 -0.16 3.01
C LEU A 221 13.52 -1.00 1.92
N THR A 222 13.93 -0.35 0.83
CA THR A 222 14.74 -0.99 -0.21
C THR A 222 16.23 -0.85 0.12
N VAL A 223 16.95 -1.95 0.16
CA VAL A 223 18.35 -2.01 0.61
C VAL A 223 19.22 -2.70 -0.43
N ALA A 224 20.27 -2.01 -0.86
CA ALA A 224 21.30 -2.58 -1.73
C ALA A 224 22.32 -3.40 -0.92
N LEU A 225 22.52 -4.67 -1.30
CA LEU A 225 23.53 -5.54 -0.69
C LEU A 225 24.78 -5.57 -1.55
N ILE A 226 25.86 -4.98 -1.05
CA ILE A 226 27.13 -4.79 -1.76
C ILE A 226 28.22 -5.59 -1.06
N GLY A 227 29.06 -6.30 -1.82
CA GLY A 227 30.21 -7.02 -1.28
C GLY A 227 30.75 -8.05 -2.25
N ARG A 228 31.95 -8.58 -1.99
CA ARG A 228 32.58 -9.62 -2.85
C ARG A 228 31.78 -10.93 -2.81
N PRO A 229 32.04 -11.88 -3.74
CA PRO A 229 31.66 -13.27 -3.52
C PRO A 229 32.21 -13.79 -2.18
N ASN A 230 31.51 -14.72 -1.54
CA ASN A 230 31.93 -15.44 -0.33
C ASN A 230 32.11 -14.65 0.99
N VAL A 231 31.86 -13.33 1.01
CA VAL A 231 31.83 -12.53 2.25
C VAL A 231 30.65 -12.86 3.18
N GLY A 232 29.76 -13.76 2.75
CA GLY A 232 28.63 -14.26 3.54
C GLY A 232 27.32 -13.50 3.33
N LYS A 233 27.13 -12.79 2.21
CA LYS A 233 25.87 -12.12 1.85
C LYS A 233 24.66 -13.07 1.93
N SER A 234 24.75 -14.25 1.29
CA SER A 234 23.67 -15.24 1.31
C SER A 234 23.45 -15.87 2.68
N SER A 235 24.51 -16.03 3.48
CA SER A 235 24.37 -16.50 4.87
C SER A 235 23.64 -15.46 5.73
N LEU A 236 23.98 -14.18 5.59
CA LEU A 236 23.30 -13.08 6.29
C LEU A 236 21.83 -12.97 5.87
N LEU A 237 21.56 -13.08 4.56
CA LEU A 237 20.19 -13.13 4.02
C LEU A 237 19.36 -14.24 4.65
N ASN A 238 19.89 -15.47 4.66
CA ASN A 238 19.18 -16.62 5.23
C ASN A 238 18.95 -16.46 6.72
N ARG A 239 19.91 -15.87 7.44
CA ARG A 239 19.76 -15.60 8.88
C ARG A 239 18.66 -14.58 9.14
N LEU A 240 18.69 -13.45 8.43
CA LEU A 240 17.65 -12.42 8.52
C LEU A 240 16.27 -12.95 8.13
N ALA A 241 16.19 -13.86 7.15
CA ALA A 241 14.95 -14.50 6.70
C ALA A 241 14.44 -15.62 7.64
N GLY A 242 15.34 -16.26 8.39
CA GLY A 242 15.04 -17.39 9.26
C GLY A 242 14.51 -17.00 10.64
N ASP A 243 14.84 -15.79 11.10
CA ASP A 243 14.42 -15.31 12.43
C ASP A 243 13.00 -14.68 12.41
N GLU A 244 12.48 -14.22 11.25
CA GLU A 244 11.08 -13.81 11.05
C GLU A 244 10.56 -14.16 9.65
N VAL A 245 9.47 -14.94 9.60
CA VAL A 245 8.75 -15.50 8.44
C VAL A 245 9.02 -14.80 7.11
N ALA A 246 9.97 -15.34 6.34
CA ALA A 246 10.13 -15.00 4.94
C ALA A 246 9.08 -15.74 4.10
N ILE A 247 8.02 -15.03 3.67
CA ILE A 247 7.32 -15.44 2.45
C ILE A 247 8.24 -15.02 1.30
N VAL A 248 9.09 -15.94 0.84
CA VAL A 248 9.75 -15.82 -0.46
C VAL A 248 8.67 -15.99 -1.51
N THR A 249 8.01 -14.90 -1.89
CA THR A 249 7.12 -14.91 -3.06
C THR A 249 7.98 -14.78 -4.31
N PRO A 250 8.03 -15.80 -5.19
CA PRO A 250 8.32 -15.53 -6.58
C PRO A 250 7.09 -14.78 -7.13
N ILE A 251 7.15 -13.44 -7.18
CA ILE A 251 6.10 -12.68 -7.88
C ILE A 251 6.30 -12.96 -9.38
N ALA A 252 5.63 -13.99 -9.87
CA ALA A 252 5.54 -14.27 -11.30
C ALA A 252 4.75 -13.14 -11.97
N GLY A 253 5.44 -12.22 -12.66
CA GLY A 253 4.81 -11.20 -13.49
C GLY A 253 5.31 -9.76 -13.33
N THR A 254 6.19 -9.44 -12.37
CA THR A 254 6.73 -8.08 -12.25
C THR A 254 8.07 -7.93 -12.97
N THR A 255 8.00 -7.79 -14.30
CA THR A 255 9.12 -7.27 -15.06
C THR A 255 9.29 -5.77 -14.76
N ARG A 256 10.22 -5.39 -13.86
CA ARG A 256 11.12 -4.22 -14.06
C ARG A 256 12.18 -3.93 -12.98
N ASP A 257 12.13 -4.51 -11.78
CA ASP A 257 13.14 -4.26 -10.74
C ASP A 257 13.70 -5.55 -10.11
N GLN A 258 15.03 -5.63 -9.94
CA GLN A 258 15.76 -6.80 -9.46
C GLN A 258 15.68 -6.97 -7.92
N VAL A 259 14.47 -7.15 -7.38
CA VAL A 259 14.32 -7.56 -5.96
C VAL A 259 14.72 -9.03 -5.83
N ARG A 260 15.77 -9.33 -5.05
CA ARG A 260 16.25 -10.70 -4.81
C ARG A 260 15.39 -11.42 -3.78
N ALA A 261 14.97 -10.68 -2.75
CA ALA A 261 14.17 -11.20 -1.65
C ALA A 261 13.50 -10.04 -0.90
N THR A 262 12.34 -10.33 -0.30
CA THR A 262 11.73 -9.47 0.72
C THR A 262 11.75 -10.25 2.03
N ILE A 263 12.31 -9.65 3.08
CA ILE A 263 12.22 -10.17 4.46
C ILE A 263 11.34 -9.22 5.27
N HIS A 264 10.82 -9.69 6.40
CA HIS A 264 10.08 -8.85 7.33
C HIS A 264 10.85 -8.74 8.63
N ILE A 265 10.98 -7.51 9.15
CA ILE A 265 11.57 -7.22 10.45
C ILE A 265 10.55 -6.42 11.22
N GLU A 266 10.03 -6.95 12.33
CA GLU A 266 8.93 -6.33 13.11
C GLU A 266 7.72 -5.93 12.25
N GLY A 267 7.44 -6.73 11.22
CA GLY A 267 6.36 -6.51 10.26
C GLY A 267 6.67 -5.50 9.15
N VAL A 268 7.81 -4.79 9.19
CA VAL A 268 8.28 -3.89 8.14
C VAL A 268 8.95 -4.70 7.01
N PRO A 269 8.52 -4.55 5.75
CA PRO A 269 9.17 -5.23 4.63
C PRO A 269 10.54 -4.58 4.34
N ILE A 270 11.56 -5.42 4.16
CA ILE A 270 12.88 -5.00 3.71
C ILE A 270 13.14 -5.66 2.35
N HIS A 271 13.16 -4.85 1.30
CA HIS A 271 13.38 -5.29 -0.07
C HIS A 271 14.87 -5.30 -0.37
N LEU A 272 15.43 -6.49 -0.60
CA LEU A 272 16.87 -6.68 -0.75
C LEU A 272 17.21 -6.77 -2.23
N ILE A 273 18.07 -5.87 -2.69
CA ILE A 273 18.59 -5.85 -4.06
C ILE A 273 19.99 -6.46 -4.04
N ASP A 274 20.19 -7.50 -4.85
CA ASP A 274 21.53 -8.05 -5.04
C ASP A 274 22.34 -7.18 -5.98
N THR A 275 23.54 -6.82 -5.56
CA THR A 275 24.48 -6.10 -6.44
C THR A 275 25.62 -6.99 -6.91
N ALA A 276 25.42 -8.31 -6.90
CA ALA A 276 26.38 -9.29 -7.41
C ALA A 276 26.95 -8.82 -8.77
N GLY A 277 28.19 -8.32 -8.75
CA GLY A 277 28.89 -7.93 -9.97
C GLY A 277 29.07 -6.43 -10.25
N LEU A 278 28.99 -5.51 -9.27
CA LEU A 278 29.36 -4.08 -9.45
C LEU A 278 30.85 -3.79 -9.80
N ARG A 279 31.55 -4.73 -10.46
CA ARG A 279 32.95 -4.60 -10.88
C ARG A 279 33.02 -4.10 -12.30
N GLU A 280 34.08 -3.39 -12.67
CA GLU A 280 34.32 -3.04 -14.07
C GLU A 280 34.63 -4.30 -14.89
N THR A 281 33.92 -4.47 -16.00
CA THR A 281 34.07 -5.59 -16.94
C THR A 281 34.08 -5.07 -18.37
N ASN A 282 34.78 -5.79 -19.24
CA ASN A 282 34.85 -5.50 -20.67
C ASN A 282 33.74 -6.22 -21.47
N ASP A 283 32.96 -7.10 -20.83
CA ASP A 283 31.82 -7.75 -21.48
C ASP A 283 30.60 -6.79 -21.52
N ILE A 284 30.07 -6.57 -22.72
CA ILE A 284 28.94 -5.68 -22.97
C ILE A 284 27.67 -6.15 -22.23
N VAL A 285 27.45 -7.47 -22.10
CA VAL A 285 26.28 -8.03 -21.40
C VAL A 285 26.40 -7.79 -19.89
N GLU A 286 27.59 -7.99 -19.35
CA GLU A 286 27.87 -7.80 -17.92
C GLU A 286 27.86 -6.29 -17.57
N ARG A 287 28.30 -5.40 -18.47
CA ARG A 287 28.20 -3.94 -18.32
C ARG A 287 26.75 -3.44 -18.25
N ILE A 288 25.85 -3.98 -19.08
CA ILE A 288 24.41 -3.68 -18.98
C ILE A 288 23.85 -4.19 -17.64
N GLY A 289 24.38 -5.30 -17.12
CA GLY A 289 24.09 -5.78 -15.76
C GLY A 289 24.50 -4.76 -14.70
N ILE A 290 25.73 -4.24 -14.77
CA ILE A 290 26.29 -3.25 -13.84
C ILE A 290 25.53 -1.93 -13.87
N ASP A 291 25.23 -1.39 -15.06
CA ASP A 291 24.48 -0.13 -15.21
C ASP A 291 23.08 -0.26 -14.61
N ARG A 292 22.44 -1.42 -14.79
CA ARG A 292 21.15 -1.73 -14.14
C ARG A 292 21.26 -1.86 -12.63
N THR A 293 22.33 -2.44 -12.12
CA THR A 293 22.59 -2.51 -10.68
C THR A 293 22.81 -1.12 -10.08
N TRP A 294 23.53 -0.23 -10.76
CA TRP A 294 23.67 1.18 -10.34
C TRP A 294 22.34 1.91 -10.32
N ALA A 295 21.52 1.76 -11.37
CA ALA A 295 20.17 2.33 -11.38
C ALA A 295 19.27 1.80 -10.25
N ALA A 296 19.48 0.55 -9.83
CA ALA A 296 18.78 -0.04 -8.68
C ALA A 296 19.29 0.50 -7.34
N VAL A 297 20.61 0.74 -7.21
CA VAL A 297 21.23 1.39 -6.05
C VAL A 297 20.78 2.85 -5.91
N GLU A 298 20.61 3.58 -7.01
CA GLU A 298 20.07 4.95 -7.00
C GLU A 298 18.64 5.03 -6.44
N ARG A 299 17.87 3.94 -6.55
CA ARG A 299 16.51 3.83 -6.01
C ARG A 299 16.46 3.21 -4.61
N ALA A 300 17.60 2.74 -4.10
CA ALA A 300 17.66 2.16 -2.77
C ALA A 300 17.47 3.24 -1.70
N GLY A 301 16.78 2.89 -0.61
CA GLY A 301 16.68 3.71 0.58
C GLY A 301 17.87 3.55 1.53
N ALA A 302 18.68 2.49 1.35
CA ALA A 302 19.91 2.26 2.11
C ALA A 302 20.89 1.32 1.37
N ALA A 303 22.15 1.30 1.80
CA ALA A 303 23.17 0.36 1.31
C ALA A 303 23.90 -0.37 2.46
N LEU A 304 24.10 -1.68 2.28
CA LEU A 304 24.94 -2.50 3.16
C LEU A 304 26.20 -2.94 2.42
N LEU A 305 27.35 -2.48 2.89
CA LEU A 305 28.68 -2.84 2.38
C LEU A 305 29.27 -3.98 3.23
N ILE A 306 29.15 -5.21 2.74
CA ILE A 306 29.51 -6.43 3.46
C ILE A 306 30.95 -6.84 3.14
N CYS A 307 31.75 -6.97 4.20
CA CYS A 307 33.13 -7.43 4.15
C CYS A 307 33.41 -8.47 5.25
N GLU A 308 34.53 -9.18 5.15
CA GLU A 308 34.96 -10.08 6.22
C GLU A 308 35.68 -9.30 7.31
N ALA A 309 35.41 -9.62 8.57
CA ALA A 309 35.97 -8.89 9.70
C ALA A 309 37.51 -8.92 9.75
N GLY A 310 38.16 -9.97 9.23
CA GLY A 310 39.62 -10.07 9.17
C GLY A 310 40.28 -9.34 8.01
N GLU A 311 39.52 -8.87 7.03
CA GLU A 311 40.07 -8.20 5.85
C GLU A 311 40.00 -6.67 5.99
N ALA A 312 41.03 -5.98 5.50
CA ALA A 312 40.92 -4.55 5.29
C ALA A 312 39.94 -4.28 4.14
N VAL A 313 39.19 -3.17 4.24
CA VAL A 313 38.34 -2.70 3.13
C VAL A 313 39.20 -2.56 1.88
N GLY A 314 38.88 -3.32 0.85
CA GLY A 314 39.64 -3.29 -0.39
C GLY A 314 39.36 -2.05 -1.22
N VAL A 315 40.24 -1.80 -2.19
CA VAL A 315 40.15 -0.66 -3.10
C VAL A 315 38.85 -0.65 -3.89
N ALA A 316 38.37 -1.82 -4.33
CA ALA A 316 37.12 -1.94 -5.09
C ALA A 316 35.88 -1.60 -4.23
N GLU A 317 35.83 -2.04 -2.97
CA GLU A 317 34.74 -1.70 -2.05
C GLU A 317 34.73 -0.20 -1.74
N ALA A 318 35.90 0.38 -1.51
CA ALA A 318 36.04 1.81 -1.29
C ALA A 318 35.61 2.64 -2.51
N GLN A 319 35.91 2.17 -3.73
CA GLN A 319 35.46 2.81 -4.97
C GLN A 319 33.94 2.74 -5.16
N ILE A 320 33.32 1.61 -4.81
CA ILE A 320 31.86 1.48 -4.86
C ILE A 320 31.22 2.40 -3.82
N ALA A 321 31.72 2.41 -2.59
CA ALA A 321 31.25 3.31 -1.53
C ALA A 321 31.36 4.79 -1.96
N ALA A 322 32.45 5.19 -2.61
CA ALA A 322 32.65 6.55 -3.11
C ALA A 322 31.69 6.94 -4.25
N LYS A 323 31.11 5.97 -4.95
CA LYS A 323 30.12 6.18 -6.02
C LYS A 323 28.67 6.18 -5.49
N LEU A 324 28.44 5.81 -4.23
CA LEU A 324 27.11 5.87 -3.63
C LEU A 324 26.62 7.32 -3.48
N PRO A 325 25.31 7.59 -3.58
CA PRO A 325 24.76 8.91 -3.34
C PRO A 325 25.12 9.41 -1.93
N ALA A 326 25.59 10.66 -1.80
CA ALA A 326 26.09 11.21 -0.54
C ALA A 326 25.07 11.24 0.62
N ARG A 327 23.76 11.18 0.31
CA ARG A 327 22.68 11.15 1.31
C ARG A 327 22.14 9.74 1.58
N LEU A 328 22.64 8.71 0.90
CA LEU A 328 22.16 7.36 1.06
C LEU A 328 22.68 6.78 2.40
N PRO A 329 21.79 6.43 3.34
CA PRO A 329 22.18 5.76 4.58
C PRO A 329 22.98 4.49 4.26
N THR A 330 24.19 4.42 4.80
CA THR A 330 25.15 3.37 4.47
C THR A 330 25.69 2.72 5.74
N ALA A 331 25.77 1.38 5.75
CA ALA A 331 26.42 0.63 6.80
C ALA A 331 27.49 -0.34 6.26
N TRP A 332 28.68 -0.28 6.83
CA TRP A 332 29.69 -1.33 6.71
C TRP A 332 29.36 -2.49 7.63
N VAL A 333 29.21 -3.67 7.06
CA VAL A 333 28.92 -4.91 7.78
C VAL A 333 30.16 -5.81 7.74
N TYR A 334 30.84 -5.91 8.88
CA TYR A 334 32.01 -6.75 9.09
C TYR A 334 31.54 -8.13 9.59
N ASN A 335 31.34 -9.05 8.64
CA ASN A 335 30.83 -10.40 8.88
C ASN A 335 31.94 -11.38 9.32
N LYS A 336 31.55 -12.54 9.87
CA LYS A 336 32.43 -13.63 10.32
C LYS A 336 33.29 -13.31 11.55
N ILE A 337 32.80 -12.47 12.46
CA ILE A 337 33.56 -12.12 13.69
C ILE A 337 33.97 -13.34 14.54
N ASP A 338 33.23 -14.44 14.43
CA ASP A 338 33.50 -15.73 15.05
C ASP A 338 34.84 -16.33 14.62
N LEU A 339 35.25 -16.13 13.37
CA LEU A 339 36.54 -16.61 12.85
C LEU A 339 37.73 -15.76 13.31
N PHE A 340 37.49 -14.52 13.68
CA PHE A 340 38.54 -13.52 13.97
C PHE A 340 38.59 -13.11 15.44
N GLY A 341 37.82 -13.76 16.31
CA GLY A 341 37.77 -13.45 17.75
C GLY A 341 37.33 -12.02 18.04
N ARG A 342 36.55 -11.40 17.15
CA ARG A 342 36.01 -10.06 17.35
C ARG A 342 34.66 -10.14 18.06
N THR A 343 34.31 -9.08 18.77
CA THR A 343 33.00 -8.95 19.43
C THR A 343 32.01 -8.20 18.54
N GLN A 344 30.72 -8.52 18.71
CA GLN A 344 29.65 -7.74 18.08
C GLN A 344 29.74 -6.28 18.53
N SER A 345 29.53 -5.34 17.62
CA SER A 345 29.52 -3.91 17.91
C SER A 345 28.82 -3.12 16.82
N ARG A 346 28.30 -1.95 17.19
CA ARG A 346 27.87 -0.89 16.27
C ARG A 346 28.52 0.40 16.67
N GLN A 347 29.13 1.07 15.69
CA GLN A 347 29.71 2.40 15.83
C GLN A 347 29.22 3.25 14.66
N ASN A 348 29.02 4.54 14.87
CA ASN A 348 28.72 5.47 13.80
C ASN A 348 29.92 6.38 13.61
N ASP A 349 30.40 6.49 12.37
CA ASP A 349 31.47 7.40 11.99
C ASP A 349 30.95 8.85 11.97
N LYS A 350 31.89 9.81 11.90
CA LYS A 350 31.57 11.26 11.97
C LYS A 350 30.71 11.75 10.80
N ASP A 351 30.73 11.03 9.70
CA ASP A 351 29.93 11.26 8.49
C ASP A 351 28.54 10.61 8.56
N GLY A 352 28.23 9.88 9.65
CA GLY A 352 26.97 9.18 9.85
C GLY A 352 26.96 7.74 9.31
N THR A 353 28.06 7.27 8.73
CA THR A 353 28.19 5.88 8.25
C THR A 353 28.22 4.92 9.44
N ALA A 354 27.40 3.87 9.42
CA ALA A 354 27.42 2.86 10.48
C ALA A 354 28.46 1.77 10.19
N SER A 355 29.13 1.28 11.22
CA SER A 355 30.04 0.14 11.20
C SER A 355 29.52 -0.93 12.15
N ILE A 356 29.10 -2.06 11.60
CA ILE A 356 28.42 -3.15 12.33
C ILE A 356 29.27 -4.43 12.21
N HIS A 357 29.70 -4.97 13.35
CA HIS A 357 30.42 -6.23 13.44
C HIS A 357 29.45 -7.35 13.83
N LEU A 358 29.36 -8.39 13.00
CA LEU A 358 28.42 -9.51 13.22
C LEU A 358 28.95 -10.85 12.72
N SER A 359 28.31 -11.94 13.13
CA SER A 359 28.46 -13.26 12.53
C SER A 359 27.11 -13.72 12.01
N ALA A 360 27.00 -13.84 10.69
CA ALA A 360 25.82 -14.43 10.06
C ALA A 360 25.65 -15.92 10.42
N LEU A 361 26.73 -16.60 10.85
CA LEU A 361 26.71 -18.02 11.21
C LEU A 361 26.19 -18.24 12.62
N SER A 362 26.76 -17.56 13.63
CA SER A 362 26.31 -17.70 15.02
C SER A 362 25.03 -16.90 15.30
N GLY A 363 24.82 -15.78 14.61
CA GLY A 363 23.74 -14.82 14.86
C GLY A 363 24.18 -13.61 15.68
N ASP A 364 25.40 -13.60 16.22
CA ASP A 364 25.90 -12.48 17.02
C ASP A 364 25.93 -11.19 16.19
N GLY A 365 25.39 -10.10 16.73
CA GLY A 365 25.33 -8.79 16.08
C GLY A 365 24.24 -8.62 15.03
N VAL A 366 23.47 -9.68 14.70
CA VAL A 366 22.41 -9.60 13.69
C VAL A 366 21.27 -8.68 14.14
N ASP A 367 20.85 -8.74 15.41
CA ASP A 367 19.82 -7.84 15.94
C ASP A 367 20.23 -6.37 15.88
N THR A 368 21.53 -6.09 15.95
CA THR A 368 22.05 -4.72 15.79
C THR A 368 21.89 -4.22 14.36
N LEU A 369 22.05 -5.10 13.37
CA LEU A 369 21.74 -4.80 11.97
C LEU A 369 20.23 -4.62 11.77
N ARG A 370 19.40 -5.45 12.40
CA ARG A 370 17.92 -5.32 12.34
C ARG A 370 17.46 -3.96 12.86
N ALA A 371 17.96 -3.55 14.03
CA ALA A 371 17.69 -2.23 14.60
C ALA A 371 18.12 -1.10 13.66
N TRP A 372 19.32 -1.18 13.06
CA TRP A 372 19.78 -0.17 12.10
C TRP A 372 18.86 -0.09 10.87
N LEU A 373 18.40 -1.22 10.34
CA LEU A 373 17.47 -1.26 9.20
C LEU A 373 16.13 -0.61 9.53
N LEU A 374 15.56 -0.90 10.71
CA LEU A 374 14.31 -0.29 11.17
C LEU A 374 14.45 1.22 11.39
N GLU A 375 15.51 1.66 12.07
CA GLU A 375 15.81 3.08 12.26
C GLU A 375 15.95 3.81 10.92
N THR A 376 16.62 3.18 9.96
CA THR A 376 16.82 3.74 8.61
C THR A 376 15.52 3.80 7.80
N ALA A 377 14.64 2.82 7.98
CA ALA A 377 13.28 2.86 7.43
C ALA A 377 12.42 3.97 8.08
N GLY A 378 12.88 4.56 9.19
CA GLY A 378 12.09 5.50 9.99
C GLY A 378 10.99 4.80 10.79
N TRP A 379 11.11 3.48 10.99
CA TRP A 379 10.22 2.71 11.82
C TRP A 379 10.51 2.99 13.29
N THR A 380 9.45 3.32 14.01
CA THR A 380 9.48 3.45 15.47
C THR A 380 8.38 2.56 16.02
N PRO A 381 8.68 1.62 16.93
CA PRO A 381 7.67 0.79 17.56
C PRO A 381 6.72 1.66 18.40
N THR A 382 5.67 2.19 17.77
CA THR A 382 4.63 2.94 18.46
C THR A 382 3.53 1.98 18.88
N GLY A 383 3.26 1.89 20.19
CA GLY A 383 2.26 1.01 20.77
C GLY A 383 0.79 1.34 20.46
N GLY A 384 0.48 2.02 19.35
CA GLY A 384 -0.88 2.45 19.03
C GLY A 384 -1.16 2.72 17.56
N GLY A 385 -2.44 2.58 17.19
CA GLY A 385 -3.14 3.34 16.13
C GLY A 385 -2.74 3.24 14.66
N VAL A 386 -1.59 2.65 14.28
CA VAL A 386 -1.11 2.74 12.89
C VAL A 386 -2.12 2.20 11.88
N PHE A 387 -2.47 3.03 10.90
CA PHE A 387 -3.32 2.73 9.75
C PHE A 387 -2.46 2.76 8.47
N MET A 388 -2.85 2.01 7.44
CA MET A 388 -2.10 1.95 6.19
C MET A 388 -2.22 3.29 5.45
N ALA A 389 -1.08 3.80 4.97
CA ALA A 389 -1.02 5.05 4.22
C ALA A 389 -0.16 4.90 2.97
N ARG A 390 -0.46 5.70 1.96
CA ARG A 390 0.22 5.74 0.66
C ARG A 390 0.93 7.07 0.47
N GLN A 391 1.85 7.11 -0.49
CA GLN A 391 2.55 8.34 -0.86
C GLN A 391 1.58 9.50 -1.16
N ARG A 392 0.44 9.25 -1.81
CA ARG A 392 -0.55 10.31 -2.08
C ARG A 392 -1.12 10.91 -0.78
N HIS A 393 -1.34 10.09 0.26
CA HIS A 393 -1.83 10.57 1.55
C HIS A 393 -0.77 11.43 2.23
N LEU A 394 0.49 11.01 2.20
CA LEU A 394 1.60 11.77 2.76
C LEU A 394 1.78 13.13 2.05
N VAL A 395 1.65 13.16 0.72
CA VAL A 395 1.70 14.41 -0.06
C VAL A 395 0.55 15.33 0.33
N ALA A 396 -0.68 14.82 0.40
CA ALA A 396 -1.85 15.60 0.81
C ALA A 396 -1.72 16.13 2.24
N LEU A 397 -1.24 15.30 3.18
CA LEU A 397 -0.96 15.73 4.55
C LEU A 397 0.11 16.84 4.57
N GLN A 398 1.19 16.70 3.80
CA GLN A 398 2.25 17.71 3.75
C GLN A 398 1.78 19.04 3.12
N GLN A 399 0.93 18.98 2.09
CA GLN A 399 0.26 20.16 1.54
C GLN A 399 -0.61 20.84 2.59
N ALA A 400 -1.43 20.06 3.31
CA ALA A 400 -2.24 20.57 4.41
C ALA A 400 -1.38 21.24 5.49
N LYS A 401 -0.25 20.64 5.89
CA LYS A 401 0.69 21.25 6.85
C LYS A 401 1.18 22.61 6.38
N THR A 402 1.59 22.70 5.11
CA THR A 402 2.11 23.95 4.53
C THR A 402 1.08 25.06 4.66
N HIS A 403 -0.18 24.78 4.32
CA HIS A 403 -1.27 25.73 4.43
C HIS A 403 -1.65 26.05 5.89
N LEU A 404 -1.64 25.06 6.80
CA LEU A 404 -1.87 25.29 8.23
C LEU A 404 -0.78 26.18 8.87
N ASP A 405 0.48 26.00 8.45
CA ASP A 405 1.60 26.80 8.93
C ASP A 405 1.51 28.23 8.38
N LEU A 406 1.19 28.41 7.09
CA LEU A 406 0.95 29.71 6.49
C LEU A 406 -0.24 30.42 7.12
N ALA A 407 -1.36 29.71 7.35
CA ALA A 407 -2.53 30.23 8.05
C ALA A 407 -2.17 30.83 9.43
N GLY A 408 -1.22 30.22 10.15
CA GLY A 408 -0.72 30.77 11.41
C GLY A 408 0.08 32.07 11.25
N VAL A 409 0.79 32.23 10.13
CA VAL A 409 1.55 33.46 9.80
C VAL A 409 0.62 34.59 9.38
N VAL A 410 -0.39 34.29 8.55
CA VAL A 410 -1.34 35.27 8.01
C VAL A 410 -2.61 35.40 8.84
N ALA A 411 -2.63 34.89 10.08
CA ALA A 411 -3.82 34.87 10.94
C ALA A 411 -4.46 36.26 11.19
N GLU A 412 -3.68 37.34 11.04
CA GLU A 412 -4.17 38.72 11.17
C GLU A 412 -4.81 39.28 9.89
N GLN A 413 -4.62 38.61 8.74
CA GLN A 413 -5.14 38.98 7.43
C GLN A 413 -6.27 38.00 7.06
N PHE A 414 -7.50 38.28 7.51
CA PHE A 414 -8.61 37.33 7.48
C PHE A 414 -8.89 36.71 6.11
N GLU A 415 -8.80 37.48 5.01
CA GLU A 415 -8.98 36.95 3.66
C GLU A 415 -7.94 35.88 3.31
N LEU A 416 -6.66 36.14 3.62
CA LEU A 416 -5.58 35.16 3.41
C LEU A 416 -5.70 34.00 4.38
N PHE A 417 -6.09 34.26 5.63
CA PHE A 417 -6.31 33.20 6.63
C PHE A 417 -7.44 32.25 6.18
N ALA A 418 -8.58 32.77 5.73
CA ALA A 418 -9.68 31.99 5.20
C ALA A 418 -9.27 31.13 4.01
N GLU A 419 -8.48 31.71 3.09
CA GLU A 419 -7.98 31.02 1.91
C GLU A 419 -7.01 29.89 2.26
N GLU A 420 -6.04 30.13 3.15
CA GLU A 420 -5.11 29.08 3.60
C GLU A 420 -5.85 27.93 4.32
N LEU A 421 -6.86 28.24 5.14
CA LEU A 421 -7.72 27.22 5.75
C LEU A 421 -8.51 26.41 4.70
N ARG A 422 -9.01 27.07 3.65
CA ARG A 422 -9.72 26.41 2.54
C ARG A 422 -8.80 25.45 1.78
N LEU A 423 -7.57 25.87 1.49
CA LEU A 423 -6.57 25.06 0.81
C LEU A 423 -6.13 23.86 1.67
N ALA A 424 -5.95 24.05 2.97
CA ALA A 424 -5.69 22.95 3.90
C ALA A 424 -6.84 21.93 3.93
N GLN A 425 -8.08 22.41 3.97
CA GLN A 425 -9.28 21.56 3.91
C GLN A 425 -9.33 20.76 2.60
N HIS A 426 -9.11 21.40 1.45
CA HIS A 426 -9.09 20.73 0.15
C HIS A 426 -8.03 19.63 0.08
N ALA A 427 -6.82 19.90 0.58
CA ALA A 427 -5.76 18.90 0.62
C ALA A 427 -6.19 17.67 1.45
N LEU A 428 -6.81 17.87 2.62
CA LEU A 428 -7.29 16.77 3.46
C LEU A 428 -8.47 15.99 2.83
N SER A 429 -9.49 16.67 2.28
CA SER A 429 -10.63 16.02 1.63
C SER A 429 -10.24 15.22 0.37
N SER A 430 -9.12 15.56 -0.27
CA SER A 430 -8.59 14.76 -1.38
C SER A 430 -8.15 13.34 -0.97
N ILE A 431 -7.91 13.11 0.32
CA ILE A 431 -7.51 11.79 0.85
C ILE A 431 -8.68 10.81 0.75
N THR A 432 -9.88 11.21 1.20
CA THR A 432 -11.09 10.37 1.24
C THR A 432 -11.85 10.35 -0.09
N GLY A 433 -11.54 11.26 -1.01
CA GLY A 433 -12.07 11.25 -2.37
C GLY A 433 -13.29 12.14 -2.59
N GLU A 434 -13.60 13.04 -1.66
CA GLU A 434 -14.79 13.92 -1.71
C GLU A 434 -14.78 14.95 -2.86
N PHE A 435 -13.68 15.11 -3.61
CA PHE A 435 -13.62 16.01 -4.77
C PHE A 435 -12.96 15.33 -5.99
N THR A 436 -13.78 14.51 -6.66
CA THR A 436 -13.74 13.96 -8.03
C THR A 436 -12.38 13.62 -8.67
N PRO A 437 -12.12 12.34 -9.00
CA PRO A 437 -10.93 11.95 -9.73
C PRO A 437 -11.17 11.02 -10.94
N ASP A 438 -11.60 11.51 -12.10
CA ASP A 438 -11.68 10.63 -13.28
C ASP A 438 -10.28 10.06 -13.67
N ASP A 439 -9.21 10.83 -13.47
CA ASP A 439 -7.84 10.41 -13.77
C ASP A 439 -7.19 9.55 -12.65
N LEU A 440 -7.53 9.78 -11.38
CA LEU A 440 -6.94 9.04 -10.25
C LEU A 440 -7.55 7.63 -10.11
N LEU A 441 -8.84 7.48 -10.45
CA LEU A 441 -9.55 6.20 -10.34
C LEU A 441 -8.91 5.13 -11.24
N GLY A 442 -8.55 5.50 -12.47
CA GLY A 442 -7.89 4.60 -13.42
C GLY A 442 -6.53 4.08 -12.93
N GLU A 443 -5.71 4.94 -12.32
CA GLU A 443 -4.41 4.53 -11.78
C GLU A 443 -4.52 3.69 -10.50
N ILE A 444 -5.50 3.98 -9.64
CA ILE A 444 -5.71 3.26 -8.38
C ILE A 444 -6.27 1.87 -8.68
N PHE A 445 -7.43 1.79 -9.34
CA PHE A 445 -8.10 0.52 -9.58
C PHE A 445 -7.40 -0.34 -10.64
N GLY A 446 -6.61 0.26 -11.53
CA GLY A 446 -5.76 -0.46 -12.47
C GLY A 446 -4.69 -1.35 -11.81
N LYS A 447 -4.33 -1.09 -10.54
CA LYS A 447 -3.37 -1.90 -9.77
C LYS A 447 -4.02 -3.06 -9.01
N PHE A 448 -5.35 -3.18 -9.03
CA PHE A 448 -6.08 -4.22 -8.31
C PHE A 448 -6.09 -5.52 -9.13
N CYS A 449 -6.39 -6.65 -8.47
CA CYS A 449 -6.64 -7.90 -9.17
C CYS A 449 -7.99 -7.86 -9.93
N ILE A 450 -8.08 -8.61 -11.03
CA ILE A 450 -9.37 -8.89 -11.68
C ILE A 450 -10.22 -9.75 -10.75
N GLY A 451 -11.50 -9.38 -10.55
CA GLY A 451 -12.42 -10.08 -9.64
C GLY A 451 -12.57 -9.45 -8.26
N LYS A 452 -11.92 -8.31 -8.04
CA LYS A 452 -12.09 -7.43 -6.89
C LYS A 452 -12.24 -6.00 -7.34
#